data_AF-A0A7N0RIG0-F1
#
_entry.id   AF-A0A7N0RIG0-F1
#
_cell.length_a   1.000
_cell.length_b   1.000
_cell.length_c   1.000
_cell.angle_alpha   90.00
_cell.angle_beta   90.00
_cell.angle_gamma   90.00
#
_symmetry.space_group_name_H-M   'P 1'
#
loop_
_entity.id
_entity.type
_entity.pdbx_description
1 polymer ?
#
loop_
_entity_poly.entity_id
_entity_poly.type
_entity_poly.pdbx_seq_one_letter_code
_entity_poly.pdbx_strand_id
1 'polypeptide(L)'
;MRGEIEGMSKKRTAKAPSLVDLCVWTAIDNVRYLGDVGETDIELLGKILQHCTVDQLRHVEDSTEGRDLSPVTDVLWKNFYVKEFDENSFKGYNIEELRAEALSTMRRKKFASKWRFKFEVWMKMREVKEKISTDSLMKKYKDENASKWFGLGQTRFSTLS
;
A
#
# COMPACT_ATOMS: atom_id res chain seq x y z
N MET A 1 4.54 55.71 39.42
CA MET A 1 4.74 54.24 39.45
C MET A 1 4.96 53.78 38.02
N ARG A 2 6.21 53.53 37.63
CA ARG A 2 6.56 52.91 36.33
C ARG A 2 6.64 51.41 36.56
N GLY A 3 5.75 50.65 35.96
CA GLY A 3 5.79 49.19 35.96
C GLY A 3 6.65 48.72 34.79
N GLU A 4 7.76 48.07 35.11
CA GLU A 4 8.65 47.41 34.16
C GLU A 4 7.96 46.14 33.63
N ILE A 5 7.77 46.06 32.31
CA ILE A 5 7.39 44.82 31.63
C ILE A 5 8.67 44.09 31.23
N GLU A 6 9.15 43.23 32.12
CA GLU A 6 10.31 42.39 31.88
C GLU A 6 9.97 41.34 30.81
N GLY A 7 10.54 41.52 29.62
CA GLY A 7 10.39 40.63 28.48
C GLY A 7 11.05 39.28 28.77
N MET A 8 10.23 38.29 29.12
CA MET A 8 10.69 36.93 29.36
C MET A 8 11.01 36.22 28.02
N SER A 9 12.21 36.50 27.50
CA SER A 9 12.77 35.81 26.34
C SER A 9 13.07 34.36 26.70
N LYS A 10 12.16 33.44 26.36
CA LYS A 10 12.42 32.00 26.41
C LYS A 10 13.54 31.67 25.40
N LYS A 11 14.79 31.58 25.89
CA LYS A 11 15.90 30.99 25.14
C LYS A 11 15.54 29.55 24.80
N ARG A 12 15.17 29.30 23.54
CA ARG A 12 15.12 27.94 22.99
C ARG A 12 16.56 27.46 22.85
N THR A 13 17.02 26.61 23.77
CA THR A 13 18.32 25.91 23.68
C THR A 13 18.21 24.75 22.67
N ALA A 14 17.75 25.01 21.46
CA ALA A 14 17.77 24.00 20.41
C ALA A 14 19.22 23.87 19.93
N LYS A 15 19.83 22.71 20.16
CA LYS A 15 21.15 22.39 19.60
C LYS A 15 21.04 22.51 18.07
N ALA A 16 21.97 23.21 17.44
CA ALA A 16 21.99 23.30 15.99
C ALA A 16 22.06 21.88 15.39
N PRO A 17 21.26 21.58 14.36
CA PRO A 17 21.26 20.27 13.71
C PRO A 17 22.64 20.00 13.10
N SER A 18 23.05 18.73 13.10
CA SER A 18 24.26 18.32 12.40
C SER A 18 24.04 18.35 10.89
N LEU A 19 25.12 18.32 10.11
CA LEU A 19 25.01 18.16 8.64
C LEU A 19 24.26 16.87 8.27
N VAL A 20 24.47 15.78 9.02
CA VAL A 20 23.77 14.52 8.81
C VAL A 20 22.26 14.70 9.01
N ASP A 21 21.85 15.40 10.07
CA ASP A 21 20.43 15.65 10.33
C ASP A 21 19.78 16.47 9.20
N LEU A 22 20.48 17.49 8.70
CA LEU A 22 20.01 18.30 7.58
C LEU A 22 19.86 17.47 6.30
N CYS A 23 20.82 16.60 5.99
CA CYS A 23 20.75 15.69 4.85
C CYS A 23 19.60 14.68 4.98
N VAL A 24 19.41 14.10 6.18
CA VAL A 24 18.30 13.17 6.45
C VAL A 24 16.96 13.87 6.25
N TRP A 25 16.75 15.05 6.83
CA TRP A 25 15.49 15.78 6.68
C TRP A 25 15.21 16.15 5.24
N THR A 26 16.22 16.64 4.52
CA THR A 26 16.09 16.98 3.10
C THR A 26 15.73 15.75 2.27
N ALA A 27 16.34 14.59 2.57
CA ALA A 27 16.02 13.33 1.90
C ALA A 27 14.60 12.85 2.20
N ILE A 28 14.13 12.98 3.45
CA ILE A 28 12.75 12.65 3.84
C ILE A 28 11.74 13.53 3.11
N ASP A 29 11.96 14.84 3.07
CA ASP A 29 11.06 15.79 2.38
C ASP A 29 10.95 15.51 0.88
N ASN A 30 12.01 14.90 0.31
CA ASN A 30 12.14 14.58 -1.10
C ASN A 30 12.08 13.08 -1.39
N VAL A 31 11.57 12.28 -0.46
CA VAL A 31 11.57 10.80 -0.54
C VAL A 31 10.94 10.25 -1.83
N ARG A 32 9.97 10.98 -2.40
CA ARG A 32 9.30 10.63 -3.67
C ARG A 32 10.22 10.65 -4.90
N TYR A 33 11.39 11.28 -4.78
CA TYR A 33 12.37 11.42 -5.85
C TYR A 33 13.57 10.47 -5.64
N LEU A 34 13.58 9.66 -4.58
CA LEU A 34 14.61 8.66 -4.36
C LEU A 34 14.43 7.51 -5.35
N GLY A 35 15.48 7.26 -6.14
CA GLY A 35 15.59 6.13 -7.04
C GLY A 35 16.55 5.07 -6.48
N ASP A 36 17.58 4.74 -7.23
CA ASP A 36 18.64 3.82 -6.80
C ASP A 36 19.41 4.39 -5.59
N VAL A 37 19.45 3.62 -4.49
CA VAL A 37 20.19 3.95 -3.27
C VAL A 37 21.31 2.95 -2.96
N GLY A 38 21.72 2.15 -3.93
CA GLY A 38 22.70 1.07 -3.80
C GLY A 38 24.03 1.50 -3.18
N GLU A 39 24.46 2.74 -3.42
CA GLU A 39 25.74 3.28 -2.90
C GLU A 39 25.61 4.01 -1.55
N THR A 40 24.39 4.11 -0.99
CA THR A 40 24.14 4.90 0.24
C THR A 40 24.38 4.08 1.51
N ASP A 41 24.98 4.66 2.54
CA ASP A 41 25.20 3.96 3.81
C ASP A 41 23.90 3.36 4.39
N ILE A 42 23.98 2.12 4.92
CA ILE A 42 22.81 1.36 5.36
C ILE A 42 22.13 1.98 6.58
N GLU A 43 22.90 2.57 7.50
CA GLU A 43 22.35 3.21 8.69
C GLU A 43 21.64 4.51 8.34
N LEU A 44 22.18 5.26 7.37
CA LEU A 44 21.52 6.44 6.82
C LEU A 44 20.20 6.07 6.13
N LEU A 45 20.18 4.99 5.35
CA LEU A 45 18.95 4.47 4.76
C LEU A 45 17.92 4.07 5.81
N GLY A 46 18.34 3.45 6.91
CA GLY A 46 17.43 3.12 8.03
C GLY A 46 16.69 4.34 8.58
N LYS A 47 17.35 5.51 8.64
CA LYS A 47 16.75 6.76 9.11
C LYS A 47 15.79 7.40 8.11
N ILE A 48 16.07 7.24 6.81
CA ILE A 48 15.26 7.85 5.74
C ILE A 48 14.07 6.96 5.38
N LEU A 49 14.31 5.68 5.11
CA LEU A 49 13.31 4.76 4.55
C LEU A 49 12.15 4.45 5.51
N GLN A 50 12.35 4.61 6.84
CA GLN A 50 11.27 4.46 7.81
C GLN A 50 10.13 5.49 7.63
N HIS A 51 10.39 6.58 6.90
CA HIS A 51 9.39 7.62 6.58
C HIS A 51 8.72 7.42 5.22
N CYS A 52 9.12 6.40 4.46
CA CYS A 52 8.49 6.07 3.18
C CYS A 52 7.03 5.62 3.38
N THR A 53 6.17 5.94 2.42
CA THR A 53 4.93 5.20 2.19
C THR A 53 5.22 3.84 1.54
N VAL A 54 4.22 2.96 1.51
CA VAL A 54 4.31 1.65 0.83
C VAL A 54 4.80 1.80 -0.61
N ASP A 55 4.21 2.74 -1.37
CA ASP A 55 4.54 2.91 -2.79
C ASP A 55 5.93 3.49 -2.99
N GLN A 56 6.37 4.39 -2.10
CA GLN A 56 7.72 4.93 -2.12
C GLN A 56 8.76 3.85 -1.81
N LEU A 57 8.53 3.04 -0.77
CA LEU A 57 9.42 1.93 -0.43
C LEU A 57 9.48 0.90 -1.56
N ARG A 58 8.33 0.59 -2.18
CA ARG A 58 8.26 -0.27 -3.36
C ARG A 58 9.11 0.28 -4.51
N HIS A 59 9.00 1.58 -4.78
CA HIS A 59 9.75 2.24 -5.84
C HIS A 59 11.25 2.17 -5.60
N VAL A 60 11.72 2.54 -4.41
CA VAL A 60 13.15 2.52 -4.05
C VAL A 60 13.74 1.12 -4.20
N GLU A 61 13.06 0.08 -3.67
CA GLU A 61 13.56 -1.29 -3.84
C GLU A 61 13.50 -1.81 -5.28
N ASP A 62 12.59 -1.29 -6.11
CA ASP A 62 12.49 -1.67 -7.52
C ASP A 62 13.51 -0.96 -8.39
N SER A 63 13.94 0.23 -7.99
CA SER A 63 14.93 1.05 -8.69
C SER A 63 16.36 0.81 -8.22
N THR A 64 16.56 0.19 -7.06
CA THR A 64 17.89 -0.10 -6.53
C THR A 64 18.47 -1.37 -7.15
N GLU A 65 19.64 -1.26 -7.77
CA GLU A 65 20.32 -2.38 -8.41
C GLU A 65 21.55 -2.81 -7.61
N GLY A 66 21.93 -4.09 -7.70
CA GLY A 66 23.20 -4.58 -7.15
C GLY A 66 23.32 -4.68 -5.63
N ARG A 67 22.33 -4.20 -4.85
CA ARG A 67 22.34 -4.24 -3.38
C ARG A 67 21.05 -4.79 -2.78
N ASP A 68 21.22 -5.65 -1.77
CA ASP A 68 20.11 -6.10 -0.94
C ASP A 68 19.77 -5.07 0.14
N LEU A 69 18.54 -4.53 0.10
CA LEU A 69 18.01 -3.59 1.08
C LEU A 69 17.23 -4.26 2.22
N SER A 70 17.02 -5.58 2.15
CA SER A 70 16.28 -6.35 3.16
C SER A 70 16.71 -6.11 4.61
N PRO A 71 18.01 -5.89 4.94
CA PRO A 71 18.42 -5.60 6.32
C PRO A 71 17.71 -4.40 6.96
N VAL A 72 17.27 -3.42 6.17
CA VAL A 72 16.55 -2.23 6.68
C VAL A 72 15.09 -2.20 6.28
N THR A 73 14.69 -2.85 5.18
CA THR A 73 13.32 -2.75 4.67
C THR A 73 12.40 -3.88 5.12
N ASP A 74 12.92 -5.06 5.49
CA ASP A 74 12.07 -6.23 5.83
C ASP A 74 11.17 -5.95 7.04
N VAL A 75 11.66 -5.18 8.01
CA VAL A 75 10.88 -4.71 9.17
C VAL A 75 9.80 -3.69 8.76
N LEU A 76 10.09 -2.82 7.79
CA LEU A 76 9.13 -1.83 7.28
C LEU A 76 7.98 -2.52 6.56
N TRP A 77 8.29 -3.51 5.71
CA TRP A 77 7.28 -4.35 5.06
C TRP A 77 6.42 -5.12 6.05
N LYS A 78 7.02 -5.64 7.12
CA LYS A 78 6.26 -6.27 8.20
C LYS A 78 5.27 -5.30 8.84
N ASN A 79 5.70 -4.07 9.11
CA ASN A 79 4.85 -3.05 9.71
C ASN A 79 3.70 -2.65 8.79
N PHE A 80 3.95 -2.48 7.49
CA PHE A 80 2.89 -2.25 6.51
C PHE A 80 1.91 -3.42 6.44
N TYR A 81 2.43 -4.64 6.41
CA TYR A 81 1.57 -5.83 6.42
C TYR A 81 0.69 -5.85 7.66
N VAL A 82 1.24 -5.70 8.86
CA VAL A 82 0.44 -5.73 10.10
C VAL A 82 -0.58 -4.60 10.15
N LYS A 83 -0.24 -3.40 9.66
CA LYS A 83 -1.14 -2.25 9.64
C LYS A 83 -2.32 -2.46 8.69
N GLU A 84 -2.05 -3.03 7.52
CA GLU A 84 -3.05 -3.22 6.47
C GLU A 84 -3.82 -4.53 6.62
N PHE A 85 -3.24 -5.51 7.33
CA PHE A 85 -3.83 -6.82 7.55
C PHE A 85 -5.05 -6.73 8.47
N ASP A 86 -6.20 -7.05 7.90
CA ASP A 86 -7.44 -7.25 8.63
C ASP A 86 -7.96 -8.66 8.35
N GLU A 87 -8.09 -9.47 9.41
CA GLU A 87 -8.56 -10.86 9.34
C GLU A 87 -9.98 -10.96 8.77
N ASN A 88 -10.80 -9.92 8.93
CA ASN A 88 -12.16 -9.91 8.40
C ASN A 88 -12.23 -9.63 6.89
N SER A 89 -11.13 -9.14 6.30
CA SER A 89 -11.10 -8.77 4.88
C SER A 89 -11.43 -9.91 3.93
N PHE A 90 -11.32 -11.18 4.35
CA PHE A 90 -11.64 -12.34 3.50
C PHE A 90 -12.72 -13.27 4.08
N LYS A 91 -13.49 -12.79 5.06
CA LYS A 91 -14.58 -13.59 5.66
C LYS A 91 -15.56 -14.05 4.58
N GLY A 92 -15.83 -15.36 4.55
CA GLY A 92 -16.72 -15.98 3.56
C GLY A 92 -16.06 -16.35 2.23
N TYR A 93 -14.74 -16.16 2.09
CA TYR A 93 -13.96 -16.60 0.92
C TYR A 93 -13.01 -17.73 1.29
N ASN A 94 -12.69 -18.58 0.32
CA ASN A 94 -11.61 -19.56 0.46
C ASN A 94 -10.25 -18.86 0.27
N ILE A 95 -9.50 -18.74 1.36
CA ILE A 95 -8.22 -18.01 1.39
C ILE A 95 -7.17 -18.68 0.50
N GLU A 96 -7.11 -20.01 0.47
CA GLU A 96 -6.11 -20.74 -0.33
C GLU A 96 -6.38 -20.59 -1.83
N GLU A 97 -7.64 -20.59 -2.23
CA GLU A 97 -8.03 -20.35 -3.63
C GLU A 97 -7.72 -18.90 -4.05
N LEU A 98 -8.08 -17.91 -3.22
CA LEU A 98 -7.73 -16.51 -3.46
C LEU A 98 -6.22 -16.31 -3.56
N ARG A 99 -5.45 -17.00 -2.71
CA ARG A 99 -4.00 -16.93 -2.71
C ARG A 99 -3.41 -17.58 -3.96
N ALA A 100 -3.91 -18.74 -4.37
CA ALA A 100 -3.48 -19.41 -5.58
C ALA A 100 -3.72 -18.53 -6.83
N GLU A 101 -4.89 -17.88 -6.90
CA GLU A 101 -5.23 -16.95 -7.98
C GLU A 101 -4.43 -15.65 -7.93
N ALA A 102 -4.16 -15.12 -6.73
CA ALA A 102 -3.24 -14.00 -6.57
C ALA A 102 -1.84 -14.36 -7.10
N LEU A 103 -1.32 -15.54 -6.77
CA LEU A 103 -0.02 -16.01 -7.23
C LEU A 103 0.01 -16.31 -8.74
N SER A 104 -1.08 -16.79 -9.33
CA SER A 104 -1.17 -17.08 -10.77
C SER A 104 -1.12 -15.81 -11.62
N THR A 105 -1.69 -14.71 -11.12
CA THR A 105 -1.77 -13.41 -11.81
C THR A 105 -0.55 -12.52 -11.57
N MET A 106 0.28 -12.83 -10.58
CA MET A 106 1.52 -12.09 -10.31
C MET A 106 2.60 -12.40 -11.34
N ARG A 107 3.33 -11.36 -11.79
CA ARG A 107 4.59 -11.57 -12.52
C ARG A 107 5.56 -12.28 -11.60
N ARG A 108 6.31 -13.27 -12.12
CA ARG A 108 7.41 -13.90 -11.38
C ARG A 108 8.45 -12.84 -11.03
N LYS A 109 8.38 -12.35 -9.81
CA LYS A 109 9.31 -11.38 -9.25
C LYS A 109 9.97 -12.03 -8.05
N LYS A 110 11.30 -11.98 -8.01
CA LYS A 110 12.04 -12.33 -6.80
C LYS A 110 11.98 -11.13 -5.87
N PHE A 111 11.54 -11.36 -4.65
CA PHE A 111 11.58 -10.37 -3.59
C PHE A 111 12.71 -10.77 -2.65
N ALA A 112 13.58 -9.81 -2.33
CA ALA A 112 14.64 -10.04 -1.34
C ALA A 112 14.03 -10.18 0.06
N SER A 113 13.02 -9.34 0.37
CA SER A 113 12.26 -9.38 1.63
C SER A 113 11.11 -10.41 1.60
N LYS A 114 11.05 -11.23 2.65
CA LYS A 114 9.94 -12.17 2.90
C LYS A 114 8.64 -11.43 3.19
N TRP A 115 8.70 -10.36 3.97
CA TRP A 115 7.51 -9.58 4.31
C TRP A 115 6.96 -8.81 3.12
N ARG A 116 7.84 -8.32 2.24
CA ARG A 116 7.42 -7.74 0.97
C ARG A 116 6.63 -8.73 0.13
N PHE A 117 7.13 -9.96 -0.04
CA PHE A 117 6.40 -11.00 -0.76
C PHE A 117 5.00 -11.23 -0.17
N LYS A 118 4.89 -11.39 1.16
CA LYS A 118 3.60 -11.56 1.83
C LYS A 118 2.66 -10.38 1.59
N PHE A 119 3.17 -9.16 1.68
CA PHE A 119 2.42 -7.94 1.45
C PHE A 119 1.86 -7.89 0.02
N GLU A 120 2.70 -8.14 -0.99
CA GLU A 120 2.29 -8.11 -2.40
C GLU A 120 1.24 -9.18 -2.73
N VAL A 121 1.41 -10.41 -2.20
CA VAL A 121 0.41 -11.47 -2.35
C VAL A 121 -0.92 -11.06 -1.73
N TRP A 122 -0.89 -10.46 -0.53
CA TRP A 122 -2.09 -10.01 0.15
C TRP A 122 -2.81 -8.88 -0.60
N MET A 123 -2.07 -7.91 -1.16
CA MET A 123 -2.64 -6.88 -2.02
C MET A 123 -3.32 -7.49 -3.25
N LYS A 124 -2.70 -8.49 -3.87
CA LYS A 124 -3.30 -9.19 -5.01
C LYS A 124 -4.53 -9.99 -4.64
N MET A 125 -4.55 -10.63 -3.48
CA MET A 125 -5.76 -11.30 -3.00
C MET A 125 -6.94 -10.33 -2.84
N ARG A 126 -6.68 -9.09 -2.39
CA ARG A 126 -7.71 -8.05 -2.30
C ARG A 126 -8.24 -7.68 -3.69
N GLU A 127 -7.37 -7.47 -4.67
CA GLU A 127 -7.78 -7.21 -6.06
C GLU A 127 -8.61 -8.36 -6.66
N VAL A 128 -8.20 -9.61 -6.44
CA VAL A 128 -8.93 -10.80 -6.91
C VAL A 128 -10.32 -10.87 -6.27
N LYS A 129 -10.40 -10.65 -4.95
CA LYS A 129 -11.68 -10.61 -4.22
C LYS A 129 -12.61 -9.53 -4.79
N GLU A 130 -12.09 -8.34 -5.04
CA GLU A 130 -12.86 -7.23 -5.61
C GLU A 130 -13.42 -7.60 -6.99
N LYS A 131 -12.60 -8.21 -7.86
CA LYS A 131 -13.04 -8.69 -9.18
C LYS A 131 -14.14 -9.74 -9.08
N ILE A 132 -13.98 -10.74 -8.22
CA ILE A 132 -15.01 -11.77 -8.00
C ILE A 132 -16.34 -11.13 -7.55
N SER A 133 -16.26 -10.13 -6.66
CA SER A 133 -17.44 -9.40 -6.19
C SER A 133 -18.12 -8.61 -7.32
N THR A 134 -17.34 -7.88 -8.13
CA THR A 134 -17.87 -7.11 -9.26
C THR A 134 -18.49 -8.01 -10.33
N ASP A 135 -17.85 -9.16 -10.62
CA ASP A 135 -18.35 -10.12 -11.61
C ASP A 135 -19.67 -10.76 -11.14
N SER A 136 -19.74 -11.10 -9.85
CA SER A 136 -20.95 -11.62 -9.23
C SER A 136 -22.12 -10.63 -9.29
N LEU A 137 -21.85 -9.35 -9.06
CA LEU A 137 -22.84 -8.28 -9.21
C LEU A 137 -23.28 -8.15 -10.66
N MET A 138 -22.34 -8.09 -11.61
CA MET A 138 -22.64 -7.96 -13.04
C MET A 138 -23.50 -9.12 -13.55
N LYS A 139 -23.26 -10.35 -13.07
CA LYS A 139 -24.09 -11.52 -13.40
C LYS A 139 -25.54 -11.36 -12.95
N LYS A 140 -25.77 -10.94 -11.69
CA LYS A 140 -27.13 -10.70 -11.17
C LYS A 140 -27.87 -9.64 -11.98
N TYR A 141 -27.22 -8.54 -12.34
CA TYR A 141 -27.82 -7.51 -13.19
C TYR A 141 -28.25 -8.06 -14.56
N LYS A 142 -27.45 -8.93 -15.18
CA LYS A 142 -27.80 -9.59 -16.45
C LYS A 142 -29.00 -10.52 -16.30
N ASP A 143 -29.02 -11.33 -15.24
CA ASP A 143 -30.08 -12.30 -14.97
C ASP A 143 -31.44 -11.60 -14.67
N GLU A 144 -31.42 -10.52 -13.87
CA GLU A 144 -32.60 -9.71 -13.57
C GLU A 144 -33.11 -8.96 -14.80
N ASN A 145 -32.20 -8.38 -15.60
CA ASN A 145 -32.59 -7.69 -16.82
C ASN A 145 -33.20 -8.68 -17.82
N ALA A 146 -32.57 -9.85 -18.03
CA ALA A 146 -33.12 -10.91 -18.85
C ALA A 146 -34.53 -11.31 -18.37
N SER A 147 -34.72 -11.52 -17.07
CA SER A 147 -36.03 -11.83 -16.47
C SER A 147 -37.10 -10.76 -16.75
N LYS A 148 -36.73 -9.47 -16.71
CA LYS A 148 -37.63 -8.35 -17.07
C LYS A 148 -38.03 -8.38 -18.56
N TRP A 149 -37.08 -8.64 -19.46
CA TRP A 149 -37.36 -8.77 -20.89
C TRP A 149 -38.28 -9.96 -21.20
N PHE A 150 -38.06 -11.11 -20.56
CA PHE A 150 -38.92 -12.29 -20.72
C PHE A 150 -40.34 -12.05 -20.16
N GLY A 151 -40.48 -11.38 -19.02
CA GLY A 151 -41.78 -11.04 -18.43
C GLY A 151 -42.62 -10.05 -19.26
N LEU A 152 -41.97 -9.05 -19.88
CA LEU A 152 -42.62 -8.09 -20.79
C LEU A 152 -43.06 -8.74 -22.11
N GLY A 153 -42.34 -9.77 -22.58
CA GLY A 153 -42.72 -10.56 -23.75
C GLY A 153 -44.00 -11.38 -23.53
N GLN A 154 -44.18 -11.96 -22.34
CA GLN A 154 -45.39 -12.71 -21.98
C GLN A 154 -46.63 -11.81 -21.78
N THR A 155 -46.46 -10.60 -21.24
CA THR A 155 -47.57 -9.65 -21.04
C THR A 155 -48.09 -9.06 -22.35
N ARG A 156 -47.22 -8.85 -23.35
CA ARG A 156 -47.67 -8.37 -24.68
C ARG A 156 -48.41 -9.42 -25.50
N PHE A 157 -48.15 -10.71 -25.27
CA PHE A 157 -48.82 -11.79 -26.00
C PHE A 157 -50.21 -12.13 -25.45
N SER A 158 -50.48 -11.81 -24.18
CA SER A 158 -51.74 -12.13 -23.48
C SER A 158 -52.82 -11.05 -23.60
N THR A 159 -52.50 -9.86 -24.11
CA THR A 159 -53.46 -8.76 -24.34
C THR A 159 -53.96 -8.65 -25.79
N LEU A 160 -53.60 -9.61 -26.67
CA LEU A 160 -53.93 -9.61 -28.10
C LEU A 160 -54.85 -10.78 -28.52
N SER A 161 -55.49 -11.46 -27.56
CA SER A 161 -56.48 -12.52 -27.82
C SER A 161 -57.86 -12.12 -27.30
#